data_AF-A0A847DTQ5-F1
#
_entry.id   AF-A0A847DTQ5-F1
#
_cell.length_a   1.000
_cell.length_b   1.000
_cell.length_c   1.000
_cell.angle_alpha   90.00
_cell.angle_beta   90.00
_cell.angle_gamma   90.00
#
_symmetry.space_group_name_H-M   'P 1'
#
loop_
_entity.id
_entity.type
_entity.pdbx_description
1 polymer ?
#
loop_
_entity_poly.entity_id
_entity_poly.type
_entity_poly.pdbx_seq_one_letter_code
_entity_poly.pdbx_strand_id
1 'polypeptide(L)'
;LIGERLLGIVNGWLEAEGAAPARLLEGADLDLAVARGAAYYGYVRRGRGVRIRGGTARAYYVAVESAMPAVPGMAPPIQALCLAPFGMEEGSDADAPAQEFGLVVGEPVRFRFFGSSVRRQDRAGTLLDFWAPDELQELEEIEATLPADTRRAGDIVRVRLHARVTETGTLELEAQPVDGNERWKVEFDTRGEAGDG
;
A
#
# COMPACT_ATOMS: atom_id res chain seq x y z
N LEU A 1 4.92 38.44 -2.15
CA LEU A 1 3.44 38.43 -2.03
C LEU A 1 2.80 37.09 -1.66
N ILE A 2 3.19 35.92 -2.18
CA ILE A 2 2.73 34.61 -1.63
C ILE A 2 3.79 33.95 -0.72
N GLY A 3 5.06 33.97 -1.14
CA GLY A 3 6.16 33.39 -0.36
C GLY A 3 6.32 34.03 1.02
N GLU A 4 6.22 35.35 1.12
CA GLU A 4 6.27 36.09 2.39
C GLU A 4 5.10 35.72 3.32
N ARG A 5 3.90 35.56 2.77
CA ARG A 5 2.70 35.20 3.55
C ARG A 5 2.80 33.76 4.05
N LEU A 6 3.28 32.85 3.20
CA LEU A 6 3.49 31.44 3.55
C LEU A 6 4.58 31.30 4.62
N LEU A 7 5.69 32.05 4.47
CA LEU A 7 6.76 32.12 5.47
C LEU A 7 6.25 32.69 6.80
N GLY A 8 5.40 33.73 6.76
CA GLY A 8 4.76 34.29 7.95
C GLY A 8 3.87 33.27 8.69
N ILE A 9 3.06 32.50 7.96
CA ILE A 9 2.21 31.45 8.54
C ILE A 9 3.05 30.35 9.17
N VAL A 10 4.04 29.83 8.44
CA VAL A 10 4.92 28.76 8.93
C VAL A 10 5.71 29.22 10.17
N ASN A 11 6.24 30.45 10.15
CA ASN A 11 6.94 31.01 11.31
C ASN A 11 6.03 31.23 12.51
N GLY A 12 4.75 31.56 12.30
CA GLY A 12 3.76 31.63 13.39
C GLY A 12 3.57 30.27 14.09
N TRP A 13 3.56 29.16 13.34
CA TRP A 13 3.52 27.82 13.93
C TRP A 13 4.82 27.47 14.66
N LEU A 14 5.97 27.80 14.07
CA LEU A 14 7.28 27.54 14.69
C LEU A 14 7.46 28.33 15.99
N GLU A 15 7.03 29.59 16.03
CA GLU A 15 7.08 30.42 17.23
C GLU A 15 6.20 29.86 18.36
N ALA A 16 4.99 29.41 18.03
CA ALA A 16 4.09 28.79 19.01
C ALA A 16 4.67 27.52 19.65
N GLU A 17 5.51 26.78 18.91
CA GLU A 17 6.23 25.59 19.37
C GLU A 17 7.63 25.92 19.95
N GLY A 18 8.00 27.21 20.06
CA GLY A 18 9.32 27.64 20.55
C GLY A 18 10.50 27.28 19.63
N ALA A 19 10.22 26.98 18.36
CA ALA A 19 11.23 26.62 17.36
C ALA A 19 11.81 27.86 16.66
N ALA A 20 13.01 27.69 16.07
CA ALA A 20 13.65 28.73 15.29
C ALA A 20 12.87 29.02 13.99
N PRO A 21 12.90 30.27 13.48
CA PRO A 21 12.21 30.63 12.25
C PRO A 21 12.76 29.85 11.04
N ALA A 22 11.87 29.55 10.10
CA ALA A 22 12.21 28.88 8.86
C ALA A 22 13.20 29.71 8.02
N ARG A 23 14.21 29.03 7.47
CA ARG A 23 15.16 29.61 6.53
C ARG A 23 14.63 29.51 5.11
N LEU A 24 14.42 30.66 4.44
CA LEU A 24 14.12 30.69 3.02
C LEU A 24 15.35 30.28 2.21
N LEU A 25 15.19 29.30 1.32
CA LEU A 25 16.25 28.90 0.38
C LEU A 25 16.16 29.78 -0.87
N GLU A 26 17.28 30.41 -1.23
CA GLU A 26 17.39 31.29 -2.39
C GLU A 26 17.90 30.54 -3.63
N GLY A 27 17.81 31.16 -4.81
CA GLY A 27 18.43 30.66 -6.04
C GLY A 27 17.56 29.72 -6.89
N ALA A 28 16.32 29.45 -6.47
CA ALA A 28 15.34 28.78 -7.32
C ALA A 28 14.61 29.79 -8.22
N ASP A 29 14.70 29.60 -9.53
CA ASP A 29 13.77 30.22 -10.47
C ASP A 29 12.43 29.50 -10.33
N LEU A 30 11.43 30.18 -9.78
CA LEU A 30 10.14 29.57 -9.44
C LEU A 30 9.37 29.12 -10.68
N ASP A 31 9.56 29.80 -11.82
CA ASP A 31 8.90 29.45 -13.08
C ASP A 31 9.51 28.17 -13.68
N LEU A 32 10.80 27.92 -13.41
CA LEU A 32 11.52 26.75 -13.91
C LEU A 32 11.66 25.61 -12.89
N ALA A 33 11.31 25.84 -11.62
CA ALA A 33 11.60 24.92 -10.52
C ALA A 33 11.03 23.51 -10.76
N VAL A 34 9.77 23.42 -11.20
CA VAL A 34 9.09 22.14 -11.49
C VAL A 34 9.76 21.41 -12.66
N ALA A 35 10.00 22.11 -13.78
CA ALA A 35 10.59 21.52 -14.97
C ALA A 35 12.03 21.01 -14.71
N ARG A 36 12.82 21.77 -13.94
CA ARG A 36 14.17 21.36 -13.50
C ARG A 36 14.11 20.13 -12.60
N GLY A 37 13.17 20.10 -11.65
CA GLY A 37 12.94 18.93 -10.79
C GLY A 37 12.60 17.68 -11.60
N ALA A 38 11.68 17.78 -12.55
CA ALA A 38 11.30 16.67 -13.44
C ALA A 38 12.47 16.19 -14.31
N ALA A 39 13.24 17.10 -14.90
CA ALA A 39 14.43 16.77 -15.67
C ALA A 39 15.51 16.08 -14.82
N TYR A 40 15.74 16.59 -13.60
CA TYR A 40 16.67 15.99 -12.65
C TYR A 40 16.20 14.60 -12.20
N TYR A 41 14.91 14.41 -11.94
CA TYR A 41 14.33 13.10 -11.65
C TYR A 41 14.61 12.09 -12.78
N GLY A 42 14.35 12.47 -14.03
CA GLY A 42 14.69 11.64 -15.20
C GLY A 42 16.19 11.32 -15.33
N TYR A 43 17.06 12.27 -14.98
CA TYR A 43 18.52 12.07 -14.93
C TYR A 43 18.92 11.06 -13.85
N VAL A 44 18.33 11.17 -12.65
CA VAL A 44 18.53 10.24 -11.52
C VAL A 44 18.06 8.84 -11.82
N ARG A 45 16.92 8.67 -12.51
CA ARG A 45 16.43 7.34 -12.93
C ARG A 45 17.40 6.61 -13.88
N ARG A 46 18.25 7.33 -14.59
CA ARG A 46 19.33 6.75 -15.43
C ARG A 46 20.59 6.42 -14.63
N GLY A 47 20.51 6.39 -13.30
CA GLY A 47 21.61 6.07 -12.39
C GLY A 47 22.59 7.22 -12.19
N ARG A 48 22.22 8.46 -12.51
CA ARG A 48 23.12 9.61 -12.41
C ARG A 48 22.60 10.64 -11.39
N GLY A 49 23.39 10.94 -10.37
CA GLY A 49 23.03 11.90 -9.32
C GLY A 49 22.47 11.24 -8.06
N VAL A 50 21.93 12.05 -7.16
CA VAL A 50 21.45 11.60 -5.84
C VAL A 50 19.95 11.33 -5.90
N ARG A 51 19.55 10.09 -5.55
CA ARG A 51 18.14 9.69 -5.38
C ARG A 51 17.75 9.82 -3.91
N ILE A 52 16.77 10.69 -3.64
CA ILE A 52 16.04 10.67 -2.36
C ILE A 52 15.02 9.54 -2.44
N ARG A 53 15.02 8.67 -1.44
CA ARG A 53 14.12 7.52 -1.38
C ARG A 53 12.97 7.83 -0.43
N GLY A 54 11.76 7.83 -0.95
CA GLY A 54 10.53 7.72 -0.17
C GLY A 54 10.06 6.26 -0.24
N GLY A 55 9.68 5.71 0.90
CA GLY A 55 9.06 4.39 0.97
C GLY A 55 7.67 4.49 1.58
N THR A 56 6.87 3.42 1.48
CA THR A 56 5.56 3.34 2.13
C THR A 56 5.66 3.65 3.62
N ALA A 57 4.75 4.49 4.12
CA ALA A 57 4.71 4.85 5.54
C ALA A 57 3.99 3.79 6.41
N ARG A 58 3.52 2.70 5.79
CA ARG A 58 2.78 1.61 6.44
C ARG A 58 3.17 0.27 5.82
N ALA A 59 3.09 -0.78 6.62
CA ALA A 59 2.98 -2.15 6.14
C ALA A 59 1.49 -2.50 5.92
N TYR A 60 1.19 -3.35 4.94
CA TYR A 60 -0.17 -3.72 4.57
C TYR A 60 -0.36 -5.24 4.56
N TYR A 61 -1.55 -5.67 4.99
CA TYR A 61 -1.87 -7.07 5.26
C TYR A 61 -3.27 -7.42 4.77
N VAL A 62 -3.49 -8.70 4.45
CA VAL A 62 -4.82 -9.27 4.22
C VAL A 62 -5.15 -10.30 5.29
N ALA A 63 -6.43 -10.39 5.68
CA ALA A 63 -6.90 -11.50 6.49
C ALA A 63 -6.84 -12.80 5.69
N VAL A 64 -6.38 -13.86 6.34
CA VAL A 64 -6.54 -15.23 5.88
C VAL A 64 -7.20 -16.04 6.99
N GLU A 65 -8.13 -16.93 6.63
CA GLU A 65 -8.78 -17.80 7.61
C GLU A 65 -7.78 -18.84 8.13
N SER A 66 -7.73 -19.01 9.45
CA SER A 66 -6.90 -20.05 10.06
C SER A 66 -7.49 -21.44 9.79
N ALA A 67 -6.63 -22.41 9.50
CA ALA A 67 -7.02 -23.82 9.31
C ALA A 67 -7.42 -24.54 10.62
N MET A 68 -7.70 -23.80 11.70
CA MET A 68 -8.10 -24.38 12.98
C MET A 68 -9.55 -24.91 12.93
N PRO A 69 -9.84 -26.04 13.61
CA PRO A 69 -11.20 -26.57 13.68
C PRO A 69 -12.17 -25.52 14.25
N ALA A 70 -13.28 -25.27 13.55
CA ALA A 70 -14.31 -24.36 14.03
C ALA A 70 -14.86 -24.83 15.38
N VAL A 71 -14.76 -23.99 16.41
CA VAL A 71 -15.38 -24.23 17.71
C VAL A 71 -16.78 -23.61 17.68
N PRO A 72 -17.86 -24.38 17.93
CA PRO A 72 -19.23 -23.84 17.93
C PRO A 72 -19.36 -22.61 18.85
N GLY A 73 -19.81 -21.48 18.29
CA GLY A 73 -20.01 -20.22 19.02
C GLY A 73 -18.80 -19.27 19.05
N MET A 74 -17.67 -19.63 18.44
CA MET A 74 -16.54 -18.72 18.22
C MET A 74 -16.24 -18.58 16.73
N ALA A 75 -16.03 -17.34 16.28
CA ALA A 75 -15.53 -17.09 14.93
C ALA A 75 -14.11 -17.68 14.80
N PRO A 76 -13.76 -18.29 13.65
CA PRO A 76 -12.40 -18.75 13.40
C PRO A 76 -11.42 -17.59 13.60
N PRO A 77 -10.27 -17.81 14.26
CA PRO A 77 -9.26 -16.78 14.34
C PRO A 77 -8.78 -16.45 12.93
N ILE A 78 -8.69 -15.16 12.63
CA ILE A 78 -8.06 -14.67 11.40
C ILE A 78 -6.56 -14.51 11.63
N GLN A 79 -5.76 -14.87 10.62
CA GLN A 79 -4.35 -14.53 10.57
C GLN A 79 -4.17 -13.35 9.62
N ALA A 80 -3.16 -12.51 9.83
CA ALA A 80 -2.86 -11.38 8.94
C ALA A 80 -1.58 -11.67 8.14
N LEU A 81 -1.70 -11.74 6.81
CA LEU A 81 -0.57 -11.98 5.90
C LEU A 81 -0.05 -10.64 5.36
N CYS A 82 1.22 -10.33 5.60
CA CYS A 82 1.86 -9.14 5.07
C CYS A 82 2.05 -9.26 3.55
N LEU A 83 1.46 -8.34 2.79
CA LEU A 83 1.63 -8.22 1.34
C LEU A 83 2.67 -7.16 0.98
N ALA A 84 2.64 -6.02 1.66
CA ALA A 84 3.51 -4.88 1.39
C ALA A 84 4.23 -4.44 2.67
N PRO A 85 5.55 -4.65 2.78
CA PRO A 85 6.32 -4.18 3.93
C PRO A 85 6.32 -2.67 4.10
N PHE A 86 6.68 -2.22 5.31
CA PHE A 86 6.98 -0.81 5.56
C PHE A 86 8.23 -0.40 4.77
N GLY A 87 8.20 0.81 4.20
CA GLY A 87 9.35 1.38 3.50
C GLY A 87 9.58 0.81 2.10
N MET A 88 8.59 0.13 1.51
CA MET A 88 8.66 -0.27 0.10
C MET A 88 8.89 0.96 -0.78
N GLU A 89 9.97 0.94 -1.58
CA GLU A 89 10.39 2.07 -2.38
C GLU A 89 9.49 2.26 -3.62
N GLU A 90 9.37 3.51 -4.10
CA GLU A 90 8.66 3.82 -5.35
C GLU A 90 9.22 3.03 -6.55
N GLY A 91 8.32 2.41 -7.29
CA GLY A 91 8.64 1.57 -8.44
C GLY A 91 9.20 0.19 -8.05
N SER A 92 9.02 -0.26 -6.81
CA SER A 92 9.41 -1.60 -6.35
C SER A 92 8.22 -2.56 -6.26
N ASP A 93 8.52 -3.83 -6.41
CA ASP A 93 7.61 -4.95 -6.23
C ASP A 93 8.05 -5.72 -4.97
N ALA A 94 7.08 -6.17 -4.17
CA ALA A 94 7.34 -7.07 -3.06
C ALA A 94 7.51 -8.50 -3.58
N ASP A 95 8.34 -9.29 -2.89
CA ASP A 95 8.35 -10.73 -3.09
C ASP A 95 6.95 -11.29 -2.80
N ALA A 96 6.44 -12.11 -3.71
CA ALA A 96 5.14 -12.75 -3.55
C ALA A 96 5.17 -13.68 -2.33
N PRO A 97 4.25 -13.52 -1.37
CA PRO A 97 4.04 -14.53 -0.35
C PRO A 97 3.79 -15.90 -0.98
N ALA A 98 4.30 -16.95 -0.36
CA ALA A 98 4.05 -18.33 -0.82
C ALA A 98 2.58 -18.76 -0.65
N GLN A 99 1.80 -18.02 0.13
CA GLN A 99 0.38 -18.29 0.37
C GLN A 99 -0.42 -18.21 -0.93
N GLU A 100 -1.19 -19.26 -1.20
CA GLU A 100 -2.04 -19.36 -2.38
C GLU A 100 -3.52 -19.17 -1.99
N PHE A 101 -4.27 -18.51 -2.87
CA PHE A 101 -5.70 -18.24 -2.73
C PHE A 101 -6.44 -18.87 -3.90
N GLY A 102 -7.61 -19.45 -3.64
CA GLY A 102 -8.51 -19.94 -4.69
C GLY A 102 -9.52 -18.86 -5.05
N LEU A 103 -9.43 -18.27 -6.24
CA LEU A 103 -10.41 -17.32 -6.74
C LEU A 103 -11.32 -18.02 -7.74
N VAL A 104 -12.63 -17.80 -7.61
CA VAL A 104 -13.64 -18.37 -8.51
C VAL A 104 -13.81 -17.44 -9.70
N VAL A 105 -13.68 -17.98 -10.91
CA VAL A 105 -13.83 -17.22 -12.16
C VAL A 105 -15.27 -16.72 -12.28
N GLY A 106 -15.43 -15.43 -12.51
CA GLY A 106 -16.72 -14.75 -12.64
C GLY A 106 -17.33 -14.28 -11.32
N GLU A 107 -16.70 -14.54 -10.18
CA GLU A 107 -17.20 -14.12 -8.86
C GLU A 107 -16.21 -13.14 -8.20
N PRO A 108 -16.70 -12.04 -7.60
CA PRO A 108 -15.86 -11.14 -6.83
C PRO A 108 -15.44 -11.80 -5.52
N VAL A 109 -14.13 -11.77 -5.22
CA VAL A 109 -13.57 -12.26 -3.97
C VAL A 109 -13.08 -11.07 -3.15
N ARG A 110 -13.55 -10.99 -1.90
CA ARG A 110 -13.24 -9.90 -0.97
C ARG A 110 -12.26 -10.34 0.09
N PHE A 111 -11.35 -9.43 0.44
CA PHE A 111 -10.37 -9.64 1.50
C PHE A 111 -10.45 -8.47 2.48
N ARG A 112 -10.52 -8.79 3.77
CA ARG A 112 -10.31 -7.79 4.82
C ARG A 112 -8.87 -7.31 4.73
N PHE A 113 -8.69 -6.00 4.73
CA PHE A 113 -7.41 -5.35 4.50
C PHE A 113 -6.98 -4.54 5.71
N PHE A 114 -5.69 -4.57 6.03
CA PHE A 114 -5.16 -3.91 7.22
C PHE A 114 -3.91 -3.11 6.88
N GLY A 115 -3.67 -2.04 7.64
CA GLY A 115 -2.45 -1.27 7.59
C GLY A 115 -1.83 -1.06 8.96
N SER A 116 -0.50 -1.04 9.04
CA SER A 116 0.25 -0.76 10.28
C SER A 116 1.32 0.30 10.06
N SER A 117 1.43 1.27 10.97
CA SER A 117 2.51 2.27 11.01
C SER A 117 3.62 1.91 12.01
N VAL A 118 3.40 0.90 12.86
CA VAL A 118 4.28 0.50 13.96
C VAL A 118 5.05 -0.78 13.67
N ARG A 119 4.51 -1.66 12.81
CA ARG A 119 5.13 -2.94 12.42
C ARG A 119 6.12 -2.76 11.25
N ARG A 120 7.25 -2.09 11.53
CA ARG A 120 8.21 -1.67 10.49
C ARG A 120 9.16 -2.77 10.00
N GLN A 121 9.23 -3.88 10.72
CA GLN A 121 10.21 -4.96 10.50
C GLN A 121 9.61 -6.21 9.84
N ASP A 122 8.29 -6.26 9.68
CA ASP A 122 7.63 -7.37 8.99
C ASP A 122 8.01 -7.37 7.50
N ARG A 123 8.12 -8.57 6.93
CA ARG A 123 8.46 -8.79 5.53
C ARG A 123 7.25 -9.34 4.79
N ALA A 124 7.28 -9.27 3.45
CA ALA A 124 6.25 -9.90 2.64
C ALA A 124 6.20 -11.40 2.97
N GLY A 125 4.99 -11.92 3.20
CA GLY A 125 4.78 -13.28 3.65
C GLY A 125 4.87 -13.52 5.16
N THR A 126 5.22 -12.50 5.97
CA THR A 126 5.06 -12.60 7.43
C THR A 126 3.57 -12.82 7.74
N LEU A 127 3.28 -13.92 8.45
CA LEU A 127 1.94 -14.29 8.89
C LEU A 127 1.81 -14.04 10.39
N LEU A 128 0.83 -13.23 10.77
CA LEU A 128 0.58 -12.88 12.17
C LEU A 128 -0.63 -13.68 12.67
N ASP A 129 -0.40 -14.50 13.69
CA ASP A 129 -1.48 -15.23 14.38
C ASP A 129 -2.23 -14.33 15.37
N PHE A 130 -1.53 -13.38 15.98
CA PHE A 130 -2.04 -12.46 17.00
C PHE A 130 -1.31 -11.12 16.89
N TRP A 131 -2.01 -10.04 17.21
CA TRP A 131 -1.48 -8.68 17.30
C TRP A 131 -2.24 -7.90 18.37
N ALA A 132 -1.61 -6.87 18.92
CA ALA A 132 -2.29 -5.95 19.84
C ALA A 132 -3.30 -5.07 19.07
N PRO A 133 -4.40 -4.62 19.70
CA PRO A 133 -5.47 -3.87 19.02
C PRO A 133 -5.01 -2.60 18.28
N ASP A 134 -3.89 -2.00 18.68
CA ASP A 134 -3.30 -0.80 18.11
C ASP A 134 -2.23 -1.07 17.04
N GLU A 135 -1.85 -2.33 16.83
CA GLU A 135 -0.82 -2.69 15.85
C GLU A 135 -1.33 -2.73 14.41
N LEU A 136 -2.57 -3.21 14.20
CA LEU A 136 -3.20 -3.28 12.88
C LEU A 136 -4.49 -2.47 12.87
N GLN A 137 -4.61 -1.55 11.92
CA GLN A 137 -5.86 -0.84 11.64
C GLN A 137 -6.53 -1.50 10.44
N GLU A 138 -7.81 -1.86 10.59
CA GLU A 138 -8.63 -2.32 9.49
C GLU A 138 -8.95 -1.16 8.53
N LEU A 139 -8.82 -1.44 7.24
CA LEU A 139 -9.04 -0.52 6.13
C LEU A 139 -10.25 -1.00 5.32
N GLU A 140 -10.62 -0.25 4.27
CA GLU A 140 -11.60 -0.73 3.30
C GLU A 140 -11.19 -2.08 2.72
N GLU A 141 -12.16 -2.99 2.59
CA GLU A 141 -11.94 -4.29 1.97
C GLU A 141 -11.42 -4.11 0.54
N ILE A 142 -10.65 -5.09 0.08
CA ILE A 142 -10.17 -5.14 -1.29
C ILE A 142 -10.85 -6.28 -2.03
N GLU A 143 -11.14 -6.08 -3.30
CA GLU A 143 -11.88 -7.00 -4.15
C GLU A 143 -11.07 -7.40 -5.38
N ALA A 144 -11.07 -8.68 -5.71
CA ALA A 144 -10.48 -9.22 -6.93
C ALA A 144 -11.55 -9.98 -7.73
N THR A 145 -11.65 -9.71 -9.02
CA THR A 145 -12.56 -10.44 -9.93
C THR A 145 -11.77 -10.99 -11.12
N LEU A 146 -11.90 -12.30 -11.36
CA LEU A 146 -11.33 -12.96 -12.53
C LEU A 146 -12.38 -13.03 -13.64
N PRO A 147 -12.18 -12.35 -14.79
CA PRO A 147 -13.16 -12.39 -15.88
C PRO A 147 -13.21 -13.77 -16.54
N ALA A 148 -14.41 -14.17 -16.98
CA ALA A 148 -14.66 -15.44 -17.65
C ALA A 148 -14.36 -15.41 -19.17
N ASP A 149 -13.37 -14.62 -19.59
CA ASP A 149 -13.06 -14.43 -21.03
C ASP A 149 -12.29 -15.63 -21.60
N THR A 150 -11.29 -16.10 -20.85
CA THR A 150 -10.39 -17.20 -21.24
C THR A 150 -10.60 -18.46 -20.41
N ARG A 151 -11.34 -18.35 -19.31
CA ARG A 151 -11.62 -19.42 -18.34
C ARG A 151 -13.13 -19.59 -18.18
N ARG A 152 -13.58 -20.79 -17.79
CA ARG A 152 -15.01 -21.03 -17.59
C ARG A 152 -15.43 -20.44 -16.24
N ALA A 153 -16.59 -19.79 -16.22
CA ALA A 153 -17.18 -19.34 -14.97
C ALA A 153 -17.37 -20.53 -14.00
N GLY A 154 -17.04 -20.32 -12.73
CA GLY A 154 -17.03 -21.36 -11.69
C GLY A 154 -15.72 -22.15 -11.58
N ASP A 155 -14.77 -21.99 -12.50
CA ASP A 155 -13.44 -22.57 -12.34
C ASP A 155 -12.72 -21.91 -11.16
N ILE A 156 -11.96 -22.69 -10.38
CA ILE A 156 -11.11 -22.16 -9.29
C ILE A 156 -9.69 -21.98 -9.82
N VAL A 157 -9.17 -20.76 -9.73
CA VAL A 157 -7.80 -20.42 -10.09
C VAL A 157 -7.00 -20.18 -8.82
N ARG A 158 -5.87 -20.89 -8.68
CA ARG A 158 -4.91 -20.64 -7.61
C ARG A 158 -4.07 -19.42 -7.97
N VAL A 159 -4.09 -18.43 -7.10
CA VAL A 159 -3.35 -17.17 -7.27
C VAL A 159 -2.50 -16.86 -6.06
N ARG A 160 -1.47 -16.03 -6.26
CA ARG A 160 -0.76 -15.31 -5.21
C ARG A 160 -1.08 -13.84 -5.31
N LEU A 161 -1.19 -13.19 -4.16
CA LEU A 161 -1.34 -11.74 -4.09
C LEU A 161 0.04 -11.09 -4.10
N HIS A 162 0.22 -10.11 -4.97
CA HIS A 162 1.46 -9.34 -5.10
C HIS A 162 1.19 -7.89 -4.79
N ALA A 163 2.14 -7.26 -4.11
CA ALA A 163 2.11 -5.82 -3.87
C ALA A 163 3.19 -5.12 -4.69
N ARG A 164 2.83 -3.96 -5.22
CA ARG A 164 3.71 -3.06 -5.96
C ARG A 164 3.49 -1.64 -5.47
N VAL A 165 4.55 -0.85 -5.42
CA VAL A 165 4.43 0.60 -5.22
C VAL A 165 4.74 1.26 -6.56
N THR A 166 3.81 2.04 -7.09
CA THR A 166 4.00 2.76 -8.33
C THR A 166 5.09 3.83 -8.20
N GLU A 167 5.47 4.42 -9.32
CA GLU A 167 6.42 5.53 -9.37
C GLU A 167 5.88 6.80 -8.68
N THR A 168 4.56 6.89 -8.50
CA THR A 168 3.89 7.99 -7.79
C THR A 168 3.67 7.67 -6.31
N GLY A 169 4.17 6.53 -5.81
CA GLY A 169 4.02 6.12 -4.42
C GLY A 169 2.68 5.47 -4.09
N THR A 170 1.90 5.07 -5.10
CA THR A 170 0.60 4.42 -4.92
C THR A 170 0.79 2.91 -4.70
N LEU A 171 0.15 2.34 -3.69
CA LEU A 171 0.10 0.89 -3.52
C LEU A 171 -0.86 0.27 -4.54
N GLU A 172 -0.37 -0.71 -5.29
CA GLU A 172 -1.15 -1.57 -6.17
C GLU A 172 -1.05 -3.01 -5.69
N LEU A 173 -2.18 -3.71 -5.76
CA LEU A 173 -2.28 -5.13 -5.43
C LEU A 173 -2.76 -5.89 -6.66
N GLU A 174 -2.15 -7.05 -6.93
CA GLU A 174 -2.48 -7.91 -8.06
C GLU A 174 -2.66 -9.36 -7.61
N ALA A 175 -3.67 -10.04 -8.14
CA ALA A 175 -3.74 -11.49 -8.12
C ALA A 175 -3.06 -12.06 -9.36
N GLN A 176 -2.09 -12.94 -9.17
CA GLN A 176 -1.34 -13.61 -10.23
C GLN A 176 -1.51 -15.13 -10.12
N PRO A 177 -1.87 -15.83 -11.21
CA PRO A 177 -2.01 -17.28 -11.15
C PRO A 177 -0.64 -17.94 -10.91
N VAL A 178 -0.64 -19.02 -10.12
CA VAL A 178 0.58 -19.79 -9.84
C VAL A 178 1.18 -20.38 -11.12
N ASP A 179 0.30 -20.74 -12.07
CA ASP A 179 0.64 -21.46 -13.30
C ASP A 179 0.42 -20.60 -14.58
N GLY A 180 0.64 -19.27 -14.51
CA GLY A 180 0.39 -18.37 -15.65
C GLY A 180 1.11 -17.02 -15.55
N ASN A 181 0.74 -16.07 -16.41
CA ASN A 181 1.33 -14.72 -16.44
C ASN A 181 0.26 -13.61 -16.48
N GLU A 182 -1.00 -13.99 -16.28
CA GLU A 182 -2.09 -13.05 -16.14
C GLU A 182 -1.96 -12.25 -14.83
N ARG A 183 -2.47 -11.02 -14.85
CA ARG A 183 -2.46 -10.12 -13.70
C ARG A 183 -3.85 -9.53 -13.58
N TRP A 184 -4.53 -9.82 -12.47
CA TRP A 184 -5.82 -9.23 -12.16
C TRP A 184 -5.63 -8.20 -11.08
N LYS A 185 -6.05 -6.97 -11.36
CA LYS A 185 -5.98 -5.88 -10.39
C LYS A 185 -6.92 -6.20 -9.22
N VAL A 186 -6.41 -6.00 -8.01
CA VAL A 186 -7.21 -6.00 -6.79
C VAL A 186 -7.55 -4.56 -6.47
N GLU A 187 -8.85 -4.26 -6.40
CA GLU A 187 -9.37 -2.91 -6.24
C GLU A 187 -9.81 -2.67 -4.81
N PHE A 188 -9.70 -1.44 -4.33
CA PHE A 188 -10.31 -1.05 -3.06
C PHE A 188 -11.82 -0.97 -3.25
N ASP A 189 -12.60 -1.57 -2.34
CA ASP A 189 -14.04 -1.45 -2.37
C ASP A 189 -14.46 -0.05 -1.90
N THR A 190 -14.58 0.88 -2.84
CA THR A 190 -15.03 2.25 -2.58
C THR A 190 -16.53 2.34 -2.29
N ARG A 191 -17.24 1.23 -2.07
CA ARG A 191 -18.68 1.20 -1.79
C ARG A 191 -19.01 0.89 -0.32
N GLY A 192 -18.01 0.84 0.55
CA GLY A 192 -18.23 0.84 2.00
C GLY A 192 -18.85 2.15 2.45
N GLU A 193 -20.07 2.09 2.97
CA GLU A 193 -20.79 3.25 3.51
C GLU A 193 -19.91 4.03 4.52
N ALA A 194 -19.91 5.36 4.37
CA ALA A 194 -19.46 6.27 5.40
C ALA A 194 -20.29 6.03 6.68
N GLY A 195 -19.76 5.19 7.56
CA GLY A 195 -20.24 5.05 8.93
C GLY A 195 -19.87 6.30 9.71
N ASP A 196 -20.78 7.26 9.74
CA ASP A 196 -20.81 8.34 10.71
C ASP A 196 -20.92 7.73 12.13
N GLY A 197 -20.00 8.11 13.01
CA GLY A 197 -19.91 7.64 14.41
C GLY A 197 -18.83 8.37 15.20
#